data_AF-A0A530GLR9-F1
#
_entry.id   AF-A0A530GLR9-F1
#
_cell.length_a   1.000
_cell.length_b   1.000
_cell.length_c   1.000
_cell.angle_alpha   90.00
_cell.angle_beta   90.00
_cell.angle_gamma   90.00
#
_symmetry.space_group_name_H-M   'P 1'
#
loop_
_entity.id
_entity.type
_entity.pdbx_description
1 polymer ?
#
loop_
_entity_poly.entity_id
_entity_poly.type
_entity_poly.pdbx_seq_one_letter_code
_entity_poly.pdbx_strand_id
1 'polypeptide(L)'
;MPARQLLILRHAKSSWDDPKLADFDRPLAPRGQKTAPLIGRELSRRGWLPDLALVSPALRARDTWRLVAQELPKHVSADFAEELYEAE
;
A
#
# COMPACT_ATOMS: atom_id res chain seq x y z
N MET A 1 0.79 3.69 29.14
CA MET A 1 0.14 3.32 27.85
C MET A 1 1.15 2.52 27.05
N PRO A 2 0.78 1.40 26.40
CA PRO A 2 1.69 0.75 25.46
C PRO A 2 2.05 1.72 24.33
N ALA A 3 3.30 1.70 23.89
CA ALA A 3 3.75 2.50 22.76
C ALA A 3 3.01 2.06 21.49
N ARG A 4 2.50 3.02 20.71
CA ARG A 4 1.89 2.75 19.40
C ARG A 4 2.86 3.21 18.33
N GLN A 5 3.09 2.36 17.33
CA GLN A 5 3.92 2.68 16.18
C GLN A 5 3.02 2.95 14.98
N LEU A 6 3.28 4.05 14.28
CA LEU A 6 2.64 4.38 13.00
C LEU A 6 3.67 4.22 11.88
N LEU A 7 3.36 3.38 10.90
CA LEU A 7 4.13 3.24 9.67
C LEU A 7 3.37 3.94 8.55
N ILE A 8 4.01 4.90 7.87
CA ILE A 8 3.41 5.62 6.76
C ILE A 8 4.04 5.11 5.46
N LEU A 9 3.19 4.58 4.57
CA LEU A 9 3.59 4.07 3.28
C LEU A 9 2.81 4.77 2.18
N ARG A 10 3.52 5.46 1.28
CA ARG A 10 2.93 5.97 0.05
C ARG A 10 2.72 4.82 -0.94
N HIS A 11 1.63 4.87 -1.71
CA HIS A 11 1.41 3.94 -2.81
C HIS A 11 2.62 3.91 -3.78
N ALA A 12 2.85 2.76 -4.40
CA ALA A 12 3.90 2.60 -5.40
C ALA A 12 3.56 3.37 -6.69
N LYS A 13 4.52 3.43 -7.61
CA LYS A 13 4.37 4.20 -8.87
C LYS A 13 3.13 3.71 -9.65
N SER A 14 2.18 4.60 -9.87
CA SER A 14 1.01 4.39 -10.74
C SER A 14 1.32 4.64 -12.22
N SER A 15 0.50 4.07 -13.11
CA SER A 15 0.53 4.30 -14.55
C SER A 15 -0.27 5.56 -14.93
N TRP A 16 0.07 6.14 -16.07
CA TRP A 16 -0.68 7.19 -16.78
C TRP A 16 -0.89 6.79 -18.26
N ASP A 17 -0.67 5.52 -18.60
CA ASP A 17 -0.61 5.05 -19.99
C ASP A 17 -1.99 5.06 -20.65
N ASP A 18 -3.06 4.94 -19.86
CA ASP A 18 -4.43 5.10 -20.31
C ASP A 18 -5.01 6.46 -19.82
N PRO A 19 -5.15 7.46 -20.71
CA PRO A 19 -5.69 8.76 -20.34
C PRO A 19 -7.21 8.75 -20.09
N LYS A 20 -7.91 7.65 -20.36
CA LYS A 20 -9.36 7.54 -20.14
C LYS A 20 -9.72 7.11 -18.72
N LEU A 21 -8.75 6.63 -17.95
CA LEU A 21 -8.99 6.20 -16.57
C LEU A 21 -9.11 7.41 -15.63
N ALA A 22 -10.13 7.38 -14.78
CA ALA A 22 -10.23 8.30 -13.64
C ALA A 22 -9.05 8.09 -12.69
N ASP A 23 -8.64 9.12 -11.92
CA ASP A 23 -7.47 9.01 -11.05
C ASP A 23 -7.56 7.82 -10.08
N PHE A 24 -8.74 7.65 -9.49
CA PHE A 24 -9.07 6.59 -8.56
C PHE A 24 -8.78 5.17 -9.11
N ASP A 25 -9.05 4.96 -10.40
CA ASP A 25 -8.93 3.67 -11.10
C ASP A 25 -7.54 3.45 -11.70
N ARG A 26 -6.60 4.37 -11.48
CA ARG A 26 -5.26 4.23 -12.08
C ARG A 26 -4.51 3.05 -11.47
N PRO A 27 -4.03 2.10 -12.30
CA PRO A 27 -3.30 0.94 -11.82
C PRO A 27 -1.85 1.29 -11.48
N LEU A 28 -1.15 0.31 -10.90
CA LEU A 28 0.31 0.39 -10.76
C LEU A 28 1.01 0.30 -12.12
N ALA A 29 2.02 1.15 -12.32
CA ALA A 29 2.95 1.00 -13.43
C ALA A 29 3.82 -0.26 -13.23
N PRO A 30 4.45 -0.81 -14.29
CA PRO A 30 5.33 -1.99 -14.17
C PRO A 30 6.43 -1.83 -13.12
N ARG A 31 6.98 -0.61 -12.97
CA ARG A 31 7.94 -0.30 -11.91
C ARG A 31 7.31 -0.43 -10.52
N GLY A 32 6.10 0.09 -10.32
CA GLY A 32 5.38 0.04 -9.05
C GLY A 32 5.13 -1.40 -8.59
N GLN A 33 4.71 -2.26 -9.53
CA GLN A 33 4.47 -3.69 -9.28
C GLN A 33 5.75 -4.42 -8.83
N LYS A 34 6.92 -4.04 -9.36
CA LYS A 34 8.22 -4.60 -8.95
C LYS A 34 8.70 -4.05 -7.60
N THR A 35 8.41 -2.78 -7.29
CA THR A 35 8.92 -2.12 -6.08
C THR A 35 8.10 -2.41 -4.83
N ALA A 36 6.78 -2.62 -4.95
CA ALA A 36 5.93 -2.86 -3.77
C ALA A 36 6.36 -4.12 -2.97
N PRO A 37 6.67 -5.27 -3.59
CA PRO A 37 7.19 -6.43 -2.85
C PRO A 37 8.53 -6.18 -2.15
N LEU A 38 9.40 -5.31 -2.69
CA LEU A 38 10.67 -4.98 -2.04
C LEU A 38 10.45 -4.28 -0.69
N ILE A 39 9.40 -3.46 -0.59
CA ILE A 39 9.02 -2.80 0.66
C ILE A 39 8.49 -3.83 1.65
N GLY A 40 7.63 -4.76 1.22
CA GLY A 40 7.14 -5.84 2.09
C GLY A 40 8.28 -6.69 2.67
N ARG A 41 9.26 -7.06 1.84
CA ARG A 41 10.48 -7.76 2.31
C ARG A 41 11.27 -6.95 3.32
N GLU A 42 11.41 -5.64 3.10
CA GLU A 42 12.16 -4.79 4.02
C GLU A 42 11.44 -4.60 5.36
N LEU A 43 10.11 -4.48 5.36
CA LEU A 43 9.29 -4.47 6.58
C LEU A 43 9.47 -5.77 7.37
N SER A 44 9.37 -6.91 6.67
CA SER A 44 9.56 -8.25 7.24
C SER A 44 10.96 -8.38 7.87
N ARG A 45 12.01 -8.01 7.12
CA ARG A 45 13.41 -8.07 7.58
C ARG A 45 13.68 -7.22 8.83
N ARG A 46 12.98 -6.09 8.98
CA ARG A 46 13.10 -5.18 10.13
C ARG A 46 12.22 -5.55 11.31
N GLY A 47 11.32 -6.53 11.16
CA GLY A 47 10.30 -6.84 12.16
C GLY A 47 9.23 -5.74 12.30
N TRP A 48 9.07 -4.88 11.29
CA TRP A 48 8.06 -3.82 11.27
C TRP A 48 6.73 -4.40 10.79
N LEU A 49 6.09 -5.16 11.67
CA LEU A 49 4.92 -5.98 11.36
C LEU A 49 3.66 -5.32 11.93
N PRO A 50 2.96 -4.45 11.17
CA PRO A 50 1.77 -3.77 11.67
C PRO A 50 0.66 -4.77 11.99
N ASP A 51 -0.21 -4.41 12.94
CA ASP A 51 -1.37 -5.21 13.31
C ASP A 51 -2.62 -4.86 12.48
N LEU A 52 -2.65 -3.66 11.91
CA LEU A 52 -3.71 -3.14 11.05
C LEU A 52 -3.10 -2.28 9.95
N ALA A 53 -3.64 -2.37 8.74
CA ALA A 53 -3.38 -1.45 7.65
C ALA A 53 -4.63 -0.64 7.31
N LEU A 54 -4.52 0.68 7.35
CA LEU A 54 -5.52 1.59 6.80
C LEU A 54 -5.04 1.98 5.40
N VAL A 55 -5.84 1.69 4.38
CA VAL A 55 -5.42 1.80 2.98
C VAL A 55 -6.41 2.66 2.22
N SER A 56 -5.92 3.62 1.43
CA SER A 56 -6.78 4.37 0.52
C SER A 56 -7.49 3.42 -0.46
N PRO A 57 -8.77 3.63 -0.78
CA PRO A 57 -9.53 2.75 -1.66
C PRO A 57 -9.13 2.87 -3.14
N ALA A 58 -8.32 3.85 -3.53
CA ALA A 58 -7.80 3.96 -4.89
C ALA A 58 -7.03 2.70 -5.32
N LEU A 59 -7.18 2.30 -6.59
CA LEU A 59 -6.67 1.02 -7.10
C LEU A 59 -5.16 0.84 -6.85
N ARG A 60 -4.35 1.86 -7.15
CA ARG A 60 -2.90 1.86 -6.90
C ARG A 60 -2.52 1.62 -5.45
N ALA A 61 -3.30 2.12 -4.49
CA ALA A 61 -3.02 1.96 -3.07
C ALA A 61 -3.36 0.55 -2.61
N ARG A 62 -4.54 0.04 -3.02
CA ARG A 62 -4.97 -1.35 -2.78
C ARG A 62 -3.98 -2.36 -3.34
N ASP A 63 -3.54 -2.17 -4.58
CA ASP A 63 -2.56 -3.05 -5.23
C ASP A 63 -1.18 -2.96 -4.58
N THR A 64 -0.75 -1.76 -4.16
CA THR A 64 0.50 -1.62 -3.42
C THR A 64 0.45 -2.42 -2.12
N TRP A 65 -0.63 -2.27 -1.34
CA TRP A 65 -0.78 -2.98 -0.09
C TRP A 65 -0.85 -4.50 -0.30
N ARG A 66 -1.61 -4.98 -1.29
CA ARG A 66 -1.69 -6.40 -1.63
C ARG A 66 -0.30 -7.00 -1.89
N LEU A 67 0.52 -6.32 -2.68
CA LEU A 67 1.89 -6.78 -3.00
C LEU A 67 2.85 -6.69 -1.81
N VAL A 68 2.67 -5.71 -0.92
CA VAL A 68 3.45 -5.60 0.32
C VAL A 68 3.08 -6.70 1.30
N ALA A 69 1.78 -6.93 1.53
CA ALA A 69 1.26 -7.88 2.50
C ALA A 69 1.62 -9.33 2.16
N GLN A 70 1.77 -9.66 0.87
CA GLN A 70 2.22 -10.98 0.41
C GLN A 70 3.63 -11.36 0.89
N GLU A 71 4.44 -10.38 1.27
CA GLU A 71 5.83 -10.60 1.71
C GLU A 71 5.97 -10.56 3.24
N LEU A 72 4.88 -10.31 3.97
CA LEU A 72 4.87 -10.29 5.42
C LEU A 72 4.69 -11.72 5.98
N PRO A 73 5.35 -12.05 7.10
CA PRO A 73 5.27 -13.38 7.71
C PRO A 73 3.95 -13.62 8.45
N LYS A 74 3.11 -12.59 8.61
CA LYS A 74 1.78 -12.68 9.22
C LYS A 74 0.75 -12.03 8.30
N HIS A 75 -0.48 -12.54 8.37
CA HIS A 75 -1.62 -11.84 7.81
C HIS A 75 -1.86 -10.54 8.59
N VAL A 76 -2.09 -9.45 7.87
CA VAL A 76 -2.41 -8.14 8.44
C VAL A 76 -3.76 -7.72 7.90
N SER A 77 -4.72 -7.50 8.78
CA SER A 77 -6.05 -6.99 8.42
C SER A 77 -5.92 -5.62 7.75
N ALA A 78 -6.74 -5.40 6.72
CA ALA A 78 -6.71 -4.18 5.94
C ALA A 78 -8.10 -3.60 5.82
N ASP A 79 -8.25 -2.35 6.27
CA ASP A 79 -9.48 -1.58 6.13
C ASP A 79 -9.27 -0.50 5.05
N PHE A 80 -10.24 -0.37 4.16
CA PHE A 80 -10.23 0.67 3.15
C PHE A 80 -10.92 1.92 3.70
N ALA A 81 -10.14 2.99 3.86
CA ALA A 81 -10.60 4.25 4.46
C ALA A 81 -10.69 5.32 3.38
N GLU A 82 -11.92 5.77 3.08
CA GLU A 82 -12.21 6.78 2.07
C GLU A 82 -11.49 8.10 2.36
N GLU A 83 -11.32 8.44 3.64
CA GLU A 83 -10.65 9.65 4.11
C GLU A 83 -9.15 9.69 3.75
N LEU A 84 -8.57 8.57 3.30
CA LEU A 84 -7.19 8.50 2.85
C LEU A 84 -7.02 8.77 1.34
N TYR A 85 -8.10 8.87 0.57
CA TYR A 85 -8.04 9.30 -0.82
C TYR A 85 -8.04 10.83 -0.89
N GLU A 86 -7.04 11.42 -1.57
CA GLU A 86 -6.88 12.88 -1.69
C GLU A 86 -6.84 13.64 -0.35
N ALA A 87 -6.37 12.98 0.72
CA ALA A 87 -6.19 13.59 2.04
C ALA A 87 -5.13 14.69 2.02
N GLU A 88 -5.44 15.84 2.62
CA GLU A 88 -4.54 16.99 2.84
C GLU A 88 -4.13 17.15 4.31
#